data_AF-A0A1H7XQJ1-F1
#
_entry.id   AF-A0A1H7XQJ1-F1
#
_cell.length_a   1.000
_cell.length_b   1.000
_cell.length_c   1.000
_cell.angle_alpha   90.00
_cell.angle_beta   90.00
_cell.angle_gamma   90.00
#
_symmetry.space_group_name_H-M   'P 1'
#
loop_
_entity.id
_entity.type
_entity.pdbx_description
1 polymer ?
#
loop_
_entity_poly.entity_id
_entity_poly.type
_entity_poly.pdbx_seq_one_letter_code
_entity_poly.pdbx_strand_id
1 'polypeptide(L)'
;MAPKAKYRWAVPGKLYVTVEKAVIGIALRKTLDSREHYNIKLIFDYLFFHILLIVPEVFFTLYFQNTTQLILYPFFLAMCLLGMSMLKRRVATQSVGTLVSFTTLVFAMLSSFLNNQDISVTYGTIWILSILFCYLTTNLPTTLLLGSLLCGYLGLAAYIKVHHVISFAAPGYSIENSYGTAPITCALYILFIIRVIGRHYNNIMILEQRLTLQKQKQHAALIRQNLTKQFILVKGLSRSGKTKYLEGNLELLEACLTEIEKQCETAIDLLQHTHKTLEVESNKKAPH
;
A
#
# COMPACT_ATOMS: atom_id res chain seq x y z
N MET A 1 -1.81 23.52 -5.77
CA MET A 1 -0.80 23.19 -4.74
C MET A 1 -1.42 23.49 -3.38
N ALA A 2 -1.90 22.47 -2.67
CA ALA A 2 -2.52 22.68 -1.35
C ALA A 2 -1.47 23.07 -0.30
N PRO A 3 -1.76 24.02 0.61
CA PRO A 3 -0.81 24.51 1.58
C PRO A 3 -0.44 23.41 2.56
N LYS A 4 0.86 23.12 2.68
CA LYS A 4 1.41 22.20 3.66
C LYS A 4 1.05 22.71 5.06
N ALA A 5 0.15 22.01 5.76
CA ALA A 5 -0.13 22.21 7.18
C ALA A 5 1.19 22.09 7.96
N LYS A 6 1.77 23.24 8.30
CA LYS A 6 3.20 23.37 8.64
C LYS A 6 3.51 23.13 10.11
N TYR A 7 2.52 22.98 10.99
CA TYR A 7 2.74 22.81 12.43
C TYR A 7 1.59 22.00 13.05
N ARG A 8 1.85 20.75 13.48
CA ARG A 8 1.12 20.01 14.56
C ARG A 8 1.60 18.58 14.86
N TRP A 9 2.72 18.11 14.28
CA TRP A 9 3.29 16.78 14.53
C TRP A 9 4.80 16.80 14.83
N ALA A 10 5.27 17.78 15.61
CA ALA A 10 6.70 18.11 15.66
C ALA A 10 7.60 17.00 16.23
N VAL A 11 7.12 16.11 17.11
CA VAL A 11 7.93 14.99 17.64
C VAL A 11 7.59 13.65 16.98
N PRO A 12 6.32 13.21 16.89
CA PRO A 12 6.00 11.92 16.26
C PRO A 12 6.31 11.91 14.76
N GLY A 13 6.06 13.04 14.08
CA GLY A 13 6.37 13.20 12.67
C GLY A 13 7.87 13.26 12.40
N LYS A 14 8.66 13.89 13.29
CA LYS A 14 10.14 13.89 13.17
C LYS A 14 10.72 12.50 13.45
N LEU A 15 10.21 11.78 14.45
CA LEU A 15 10.61 10.41 14.74
C LEU A 15 10.33 9.52 13.55
N TYR A 16 9.11 9.55 13.02
CA TYR A 16 8.71 8.81 11.82
C TYR A 16 9.64 9.09 10.64
N VAL A 17 9.89 10.36 10.29
CA VAL A 17 10.76 10.72 9.16
C VAL A 17 12.22 10.29 9.39
N THR A 18 12.69 10.35 10.63
CA THR A 18 14.06 9.94 10.97
C THR A 18 14.23 8.43 10.84
N VAL A 19 13.28 7.67 11.39
CA VAL A 19 13.27 6.21 11.32
C VAL A 19 13.04 5.73 9.88
N GLU A 20 12.16 6.38 9.11
CA GLU A 20 11.95 6.11 7.68
C GLU A 20 13.25 6.27 6.90
N LYS A 21 13.97 7.38 7.10
CA LYS A 21 15.27 7.61 6.45
C LYS A 21 16.32 6.59 6.88
N ALA A 22 16.36 6.22 8.15
CA ALA A 22 17.35 5.29 8.69
C ALA A 22 17.14 3.84 8.23
N VAL A 23 15.88 3.39 8.13
CA VAL A 23 15.53 2.01 7.79
C VAL A 23 15.41 1.83 6.28
N ILE A 24 14.55 2.62 5.62
CA ILE A 24 14.21 2.42 4.20
C ILE A 24 14.81 3.49 3.28
N GLY A 25 15.44 4.55 3.78
CA GLY A 25 15.97 5.63 2.96
C GLY A 25 16.99 5.18 1.91
N ILE A 26 17.86 4.23 2.24
CA ILE A 26 18.80 3.64 1.28
C ILE A 26 18.06 2.72 0.30
N ALA A 27 17.11 1.90 0.78
CA ALA A 27 16.33 0.98 -0.05
C ALA A 27 15.56 1.75 -1.14
N LEU A 28 14.75 2.73 -0.74
CA LEU A 28 13.92 3.55 -1.64
C LEU A 28 14.71 4.30 -2.71
N ARG A 29 15.95 4.72 -2.43
CA ARG A 29 16.78 5.48 -3.39
C ARG A 29 17.28 4.66 -4.57
N LYS A 30 17.50 3.34 -4.42
CA LYS A 30 17.95 2.50 -5.54
C LYS A 30 16.88 1.58 -6.10
N THR A 31 15.65 1.64 -5.61
CA THR A 31 14.53 0.88 -6.20
C THR A 31 13.98 1.67 -7.39
N LEU A 32 14.09 1.09 -8.59
CA LEU A 32 13.59 1.69 -9.83
C LEU A 32 12.12 1.36 -10.09
N ASP A 33 11.66 0.20 -9.60
CA ASP A 33 10.27 -0.21 -9.73
C ASP A 33 9.36 0.57 -8.76
N SER A 34 8.32 1.19 -9.31
CA SER A 34 7.31 1.91 -8.53
C SER A 34 6.53 0.97 -7.61
N ARG A 35 6.28 -0.28 -8.00
CA ARG A 35 5.50 -1.23 -7.18
C ARG A 35 6.28 -1.67 -5.94
N GLU A 36 7.53 -2.08 -6.10
CA GLU A 36 8.40 -2.42 -4.98
C GLU A 36 8.60 -1.24 -4.03
N HIS A 37 8.75 -0.02 -4.56
CA HIS A 37 8.87 1.19 -3.75
C HIS A 37 7.67 1.37 -2.80
N TYR A 38 6.45 1.16 -3.29
CA TYR A 38 5.24 1.26 -2.46
C TYR A 38 5.12 0.12 -1.45
N ASN A 39 5.51 -1.11 -1.82
CA ASN A 39 5.49 -2.26 -0.92
C ASN A 39 6.47 -2.10 0.25
N ILE A 40 7.72 -1.65 -0.01
CA ILE A 40 8.70 -1.33 1.04
C ILE A 40 8.09 -0.31 2.02
N LYS A 41 7.45 0.71 1.46
CA LYS A 41 6.86 1.81 2.23
C LYS A 41 5.62 1.39 3.03
N LEU A 42 4.88 0.38 2.56
CA LEU A 42 3.75 -0.22 3.27
C LEU A 42 4.22 -1.11 4.43
N ILE A 43 5.21 -1.98 4.18
CA ILE A 43 5.77 -2.88 5.21
C ILE A 43 6.43 -2.07 6.33
N PHE A 44 7.17 -1.02 5.99
CA PHE A 44 7.76 -0.12 6.96
C PHE A 44 6.70 0.50 7.88
N ASP A 45 5.61 1.04 7.30
CA ASP A 45 4.52 1.60 8.10
C ASP A 45 3.93 0.55 9.01
N TYR A 46 3.64 -0.63 8.46
CA TYR A 46 3.03 -1.70 9.22
C TYR A 46 3.85 -2.07 10.47
N LEU A 47 5.17 -2.22 10.30
CA LEU A 47 6.09 -2.52 11.38
C LEU A 47 6.25 -1.35 12.36
N PHE A 48 6.33 -0.12 11.85
CA PHE A 48 6.52 1.06 12.69
C PHE A 48 5.35 1.26 13.65
N PHE A 49 4.12 1.12 13.17
CA PHE A 49 2.92 1.25 13.99
C PHE A 49 2.74 0.08 14.96
N HIS A 50 3.09 -1.14 14.57
CA HIS A 50 3.13 -2.26 15.52
C HIS A 50 4.11 -1.99 16.67
N ILE A 51 5.34 -1.56 16.37
CA ILE A 51 6.33 -1.20 17.40
C ILE A 51 5.78 -0.08 18.30
N LEU A 52 5.13 0.92 17.71
CA LEU A 52 4.54 2.03 18.46
C LEU A 52 3.42 1.58 19.42
N LEU A 53 2.65 0.54 19.03
CA LEU A 53 1.57 -0.04 19.86
C LEU A 53 2.12 -0.98 20.94
N ILE A 54 3.11 -1.81 20.61
CA ILE A 54 3.69 -2.79 21.54
C ILE A 54 4.41 -2.09 22.70
N VAL A 55 5.09 -0.97 22.46
CA VAL A 55 5.89 -0.31 23.51
C VAL A 55 5.04 0.07 24.74
N PRO A 56 3.92 0.79 24.59
CA PRO A 56 2.98 1.01 25.71
C PRO A 56 2.42 -0.28 26.32
N GLU A 57 2.08 -1.27 25.50
CA GLU A 57 1.53 -2.54 25.99
C GLU A 57 2.53 -3.34 26.85
N VAL A 58 3.83 -3.26 26.55
CA VAL A 58 4.89 -3.86 27.38
C VAL A 58 4.94 -3.19 28.76
N PHE A 59 4.88 -1.86 28.83
CA PHE A 59 4.85 -1.15 30.11
C PHE A 59 3.61 -1.49 30.93
N PHE A 60 2.47 -1.57 30.28
CA PHE A 60 1.21 -1.96 30.91
C PHE A 60 1.28 -3.40 31.42
N THR A 61 1.78 -4.33 30.61
CA THR A 61 1.99 -5.74 30.98
C THR A 61 2.94 -5.89 32.17
N LEU A 62 3.99 -5.08 32.21
CA LEU A 62 4.97 -5.06 33.30
C LEU A 62 4.35 -4.54 34.60
N TYR A 63 3.46 -3.54 34.53
CA TYR A 63 2.71 -3.04 35.68
C TYR A 63 1.75 -4.09 36.25
N PHE A 64 1.03 -4.82 35.40
CA PHE A 64 0.08 -5.86 35.82
C PHE A 64 0.72 -7.24 36.05
N GLN A 65 2.04 -7.36 35.90
CA GLN A 65 2.80 -8.60 36.10
C GLN A 65 2.26 -9.81 35.31
N ASN A 66 1.69 -9.58 34.11
CA ASN A 66 1.24 -10.69 33.27
C ASN A 66 2.46 -11.37 32.62
N THR A 67 2.91 -12.46 33.24
CA THR A 67 4.14 -13.19 32.89
C THR A 67 4.14 -13.75 31.47
N THR A 68 2.99 -14.19 30.97
CA THR A 68 2.82 -14.73 29.62
C THR A 68 3.06 -13.64 28.57
N GLN A 69 2.41 -12.49 28.73
CA GLN A 69 2.55 -11.39 27.79
C GLN A 69 3.93 -10.73 27.89
N LEU A 70 4.57 -10.79 29.06
CA LEU A 70 5.93 -10.31 29.26
C LEU A 70 6.97 -11.10 28.45
N ILE A 71 6.66 -12.33 28.03
CA ILE A 71 7.51 -13.14 27.14
C ILE A 71 7.13 -12.91 25.67
N LEU A 72 5.83 -12.89 25.37
CA LEU A 72 5.33 -12.77 24.00
C LEU A 72 5.61 -11.40 23.37
N TYR A 73 5.42 -10.30 24.10
CA TYR A 73 5.62 -8.96 23.55
C TYR A 73 7.08 -8.66 23.18
N PRO A 74 8.10 -8.94 24.01
CA PRO A 74 9.49 -8.77 23.61
C PRO A 74 9.89 -9.65 22.43
N PHE A 75 9.38 -10.89 22.38
CA PHE A 75 9.60 -11.76 21.23
C PHE A 75 9.01 -11.16 19.95
N PHE A 76 7.77 -10.68 19.98
CA PHE A 76 7.13 -10.06 18.84
C PHE A 76 7.82 -8.75 18.43
N LEU A 77 8.24 -7.93 19.40
CA LEU A 77 9.04 -6.73 19.17
C LEU A 77 10.36 -7.07 18.45
N ALA A 78 11.05 -8.13 18.87
CA ALA A 78 12.26 -8.61 18.21
C ALA A 78 11.99 -9.03 16.75
N MET A 79 10.86 -9.70 16.49
CA MET A 79 10.46 -10.04 15.11
C MET A 79 10.14 -8.79 14.28
N CYS A 80 9.50 -7.76 14.85
CA CYS A 80 9.28 -6.49 14.15
C CYS A 80 10.60 -5.78 13.82
N LEU A 81 11.54 -5.75 14.76
CA LEU A 81 12.87 -5.17 14.55
C LEU A 81 13.69 -5.96 13.52
N LEU A 82 13.55 -7.29 13.50
CA LEU A 82 14.13 -8.15 12.47
C LEU A 82 13.55 -7.80 11.09
N GLY A 83 12.23 -7.61 10.99
CA GLY A 83 11.57 -7.16 9.76
C GLY A 83 12.11 -5.80 9.27
N MET A 84 12.31 -4.84 10.18
CA MET A 84 12.93 -3.55 9.86
C MET A 84 14.38 -3.72 9.36
N SER A 85 15.15 -4.61 9.99
CA SER A 85 16.52 -4.93 9.58
C SER A 85 16.56 -5.58 8.19
N MET A 86 15.63 -6.48 7.88
CA MET A 86 15.51 -7.11 6.55
C MET A 86 15.16 -6.08 5.46
N LEU A 87 14.26 -5.13 5.75
CA LEU A 87 13.99 -4.01 4.85
C LEU A 87 15.25 -3.15 4.61
N LYS A 88 16.02 -2.87 5.66
CA LYS A 88 17.29 -2.15 5.55
C LYS A 88 18.31 -2.88 4.68
N ARG A 89 18.33 -4.21 4.76
CA ARG A 89 19.18 -5.11 3.95
C ARG A 89 18.62 -5.39 2.55
N ARG A 90 17.47 -4.82 2.18
CA ARG A 90 16.82 -5.00 0.86
C ARG A 90 16.44 -6.44 0.55
N VAL A 91 16.04 -7.19 1.56
CA VAL A 91 15.40 -8.49 1.30
C VAL A 91 14.10 -8.27 0.52
N ALA A 92 13.75 -9.22 -0.36
CA ALA A 92 12.56 -9.15 -1.18
C ALA A 92 11.31 -8.83 -0.34
N THR A 93 10.50 -7.87 -0.78
CA THR A 93 9.33 -7.40 -0.02
C THR A 93 8.32 -8.51 0.25
N GLN A 94 8.22 -9.47 -0.67
CA GLN A 94 7.37 -10.65 -0.49
C GLN A 94 7.81 -11.49 0.71
N SER A 95 9.10 -11.82 0.82
CA SER A 95 9.63 -12.60 1.93
C SER A 95 9.45 -11.87 3.27
N VAL A 96 9.71 -10.57 3.31
CA VAL A 96 9.53 -9.76 4.53
C VAL A 96 8.04 -9.66 4.89
N GLY A 97 7.17 -9.42 3.91
CA GLY A 97 5.72 -9.37 4.09
C GLY A 97 5.16 -10.68 4.64
N THR A 98 5.56 -11.82 4.08
CA THR A 98 5.16 -13.16 4.57
C THR A 98 5.62 -13.39 5.99
N LEU A 99 6.90 -13.12 6.30
CA LEU A 99 7.45 -13.31 7.63
C LEU A 99 6.69 -12.47 8.66
N VAL A 100 6.53 -11.17 8.38
CA VAL A 100 5.87 -10.24 9.28
C VAL A 100 4.42 -10.64 9.51
N SER A 101 3.66 -10.94 8.45
CA SER A 101 2.26 -11.39 8.56
C SER A 101 2.15 -12.69 9.38
N PHE A 102 3.00 -13.67 9.07
CA PHE A 102 3.03 -14.93 9.80
C PHE A 102 3.32 -14.73 11.28
N THR A 103 4.34 -13.92 11.60
CA THR A 103 4.70 -13.64 13.01
C THR A 103 3.60 -12.92 13.76
N THR A 104 2.92 -11.94 13.15
CA THR A 104 1.79 -11.25 13.78
C THR A 104 0.62 -12.20 14.00
N LEU A 105 0.35 -13.08 13.03
CA LEU A 105 -0.74 -14.05 13.11
C LEU A 105 -0.50 -15.06 14.24
N VAL A 106 0.69 -15.67 14.26
CA VAL A 106 1.08 -16.65 15.28
C VAL A 106 1.17 -16.01 16.67
N PHE A 107 1.72 -14.80 16.77
CA PHE A 107 1.72 -14.05 18.03
C PHE A 107 0.30 -13.88 18.58
N ALA A 108 -0.65 -13.43 17.74
CA ALA A 108 -2.03 -13.23 18.15
C ALA A 108 -2.71 -14.56 18.54
N MET A 109 -2.41 -15.67 17.83
CA MET A 109 -2.91 -17.00 18.19
C MET A 109 -2.39 -17.48 19.55
N LEU A 110 -1.08 -17.42 19.77
CA LEU A 110 -0.47 -17.83 21.05
C LEU A 110 -0.97 -16.96 22.19
N SER A 111 -1.04 -15.65 21.98
CA SER A 111 -1.56 -14.68 22.94
C SER A 111 -3.02 -14.98 23.29
N SER A 112 -3.85 -15.23 22.28
CA SER A 112 -5.25 -15.59 22.47
C SER A 112 -5.43 -16.88 23.27
N PHE A 113 -4.67 -17.93 22.89
CA PHE A 113 -4.71 -19.24 23.54
C PHE A 113 -4.26 -19.21 25.00
N LEU A 114 -3.09 -18.61 25.27
CA LEU A 114 -2.51 -18.58 26.62
C LEU A 114 -3.28 -17.70 27.60
N ASN A 115 -4.04 -16.71 27.10
CA ASN A 115 -4.94 -15.88 27.90
C ASN A 115 -6.38 -16.39 27.91
N ASN A 116 -6.67 -17.54 27.29
CA ASN A 116 -8.01 -18.15 27.26
C ASN A 116 -9.08 -17.25 26.59
N GLN A 117 -8.68 -16.41 25.63
CA GLN A 117 -9.50 -15.37 24.97
C GLN A 117 -9.80 -15.69 23.50
N ASP A 118 -10.01 -16.98 23.20
CA ASP A 118 -9.96 -17.59 21.86
C ASP A 118 -10.87 -17.00 20.78
N ILE A 119 -11.78 -16.06 21.10
CA ILE A 119 -12.70 -15.39 20.15
C ILE A 119 -12.90 -13.91 20.55
N SER A 120 -11.91 -13.28 21.17
CA SER A 120 -12.04 -11.85 21.49
C SER A 120 -11.98 -10.99 20.23
N VAL A 121 -12.80 -9.93 20.20
CA VAL A 121 -12.81 -8.96 19.09
C VAL A 121 -11.41 -8.36 18.90
N THR A 122 -10.66 -8.17 19.98
CA THR A 122 -9.29 -7.65 19.96
C THR A 122 -8.37 -8.52 19.09
N TYR A 123 -8.27 -9.83 19.35
CA TYR A 123 -7.43 -10.71 18.53
C TYR A 123 -7.98 -10.94 17.13
N GLY A 124 -9.31 -10.95 16.98
CA GLY A 124 -9.98 -11.01 15.68
C GLY A 124 -9.53 -9.88 14.74
N THR A 125 -9.44 -8.65 15.23
CA THR A 125 -8.95 -7.52 14.42
C THR A 125 -7.48 -7.69 14.00
N ILE A 126 -6.63 -8.22 14.88
CA ILE A 126 -5.21 -8.46 14.60
C ILE A 126 -5.04 -9.57 13.55
N TRP A 127 -5.84 -10.65 13.62
CA TRP A 127 -5.83 -11.72 12.63
C TRP A 127 -6.24 -11.23 11.24
N ILE A 128 -7.35 -10.49 11.15
CA ILE A 128 -7.84 -9.93 9.88
C ILE A 128 -6.80 -8.98 9.29
N LEU A 129 -6.25 -8.09 10.10
CA LEU A 129 -5.23 -7.14 9.69
C LEU A 129 -3.96 -7.84 9.19
N SER A 130 -3.53 -8.94 9.83
CA SER A 130 -2.39 -9.73 9.39
C SER A 130 -2.64 -10.40 8.03
N ILE A 131 -3.79 -11.05 7.86
CA ILE A 131 -4.17 -11.70 6.60
C ILE A 131 -4.31 -10.66 5.48
N LEU A 132 -4.95 -9.53 5.75
CA LEU A 132 -5.07 -8.43 4.80
C LEU A 132 -3.69 -7.91 4.41
N PHE A 133 -2.80 -7.68 5.37
CA PHE A 133 -1.44 -7.23 5.09
C PHE A 133 -0.64 -8.24 4.25
N CYS A 134 -0.80 -9.55 4.51
CA CYS A 134 -0.23 -10.61 3.69
C CYS A 134 -0.73 -10.52 2.23
N TYR A 135 -2.04 -10.33 2.05
CA TYR A 135 -2.66 -10.17 0.73
C TYR A 135 -2.08 -8.96 -0.03
N LEU A 136 -1.89 -7.83 0.65
CA LEU A 136 -1.39 -6.61 0.02
C LEU A 136 0.09 -6.68 -0.36
N THR A 137 0.89 -7.48 0.35
CA THR A 137 2.36 -7.50 0.20
C THR A 137 2.89 -8.71 -0.57
N THR A 138 2.12 -9.80 -0.63
CA THR A 138 2.55 -11.10 -1.16
C THR A 138 1.62 -11.60 -2.27
N ASN A 139 1.33 -12.91 -2.29
CA ASN A 139 0.51 -13.59 -3.28
C ASN A 139 -0.78 -14.14 -2.64
N LEU A 140 -1.76 -14.44 -3.47
CA LEU A 140 -3.00 -15.11 -3.03
C LEU A 140 -2.77 -16.47 -2.33
N PRO A 141 -1.94 -17.41 -2.84
CA PRO A 141 -1.75 -18.71 -2.19
C PRO A 141 -1.19 -18.61 -0.77
N THR A 142 -0.23 -17.71 -0.52
CA THR A 142 0.32 -17.49 0.82
C THR A 142 -0.73 -16.93 1.77
N THR A 143 -1.58 -16.03 1.28
CA THR A 143 -2.72 -15.49 2.04
C THR A 143 -3.72 -16.59 2.40
N LEU A 144 -4.07 -17.46 1.45
CA LEU A 144 -4.97 -18.58 1.67
C LEU A 144 -4.39 -19.58 2.68
N LEU A 145 -3.08 -19.81 2.66
CA LEU A 145 -2.39 -20.65 3.64
C LEU A 145 -2.48 -20.04 5.06
N LEU A 146 -2.27 -18.73 5.20
CA LEU A 146 -2.45 -18.05 6.49
C LEU A 146 -3.92 -18.10 6.96
N GLY A 147 -4.87 -17.96 6.04
CA GLY A 147 -6.30 -18.10 6.33
C GLY A 147 -6.68 -19.51 6.78
N SER A 148 -6.19 -20.55 6.09
CA SER A 148 -6.45 -21.93 6.47
C SER A 148 -5.79 -22.29 7.81
N LEU A 149 -4.59 -21.77 8.07
CA LEU A 149 -3.93 -21.88 9.38
C LEU A 149 -4.79 -21.28 10.49
N LEU A 150 -5.39 -20.10 10.26
CA LEU A 150 -6.31 -19.47 11.21
C LEU A 150 -7.57 -20.30 11.44
N CYS A 151 -8.21 -20.80 10.38
CA CYS A 151 -9.37 -21.68 10.51
C CYS A 151 -9.04 -22.96 11.29
N GLY A 152 -7.86 -23.55 11.04
CA GLY A 152 -7.37 -24.71 11.78
C GLY A 152 -7.17 -24.42 13.27
N TYR A 153 -6.57 -23.28 13.61
CA TYR A 153 -6.44 -22.82 15.00
C TYR A 153 -7.80 -22.64 15.67
N LEU A 154 -8.75 -21.96 15.01
CA LEU A 154 -10.10 -21.73 15.56
C LEU A 154 -10.87 -23.03 15.76
N GLY A 155 -10.75 -23.98 14.81
CA GLY A 155 -11.32 -25.32 14.96
C GLY A 155 -10.73 -26.08 16.13
N LEU A 156 -9.40 -26.01 16.31
CA LEU A 156 -8.71 -26.62 17.46
C LEU A 156 -9.13 -25.99 18.79
N ALA A 157 -9.19 -24.66 18.84
CA ALA A 157 -9.63 -23.92 20.03
C ALA A 157 -11.08 -24.27 20.39
N ALA A 158 -11.98 -24.32 19.40
CA ALA A 158 -13.36 -24.75 19.60
C ALA A 158 -13.45 -26.19 20.12
N TYR A 159 -12.66 -27.11 19.55
CA TYR A 159 -12.60 -28.50 19.99
C TYR A 159 -12.17 -28.63 21.46
N ILE A 160 -11.10 -27.93 21.85
CA ILE A 160 -10.59 -27.91 23.24
C ILE A 160 -11.67 -27.42 24.21
N LYS A 161 -12.44 -26.39 23.82
CA LYS A 161 -13.53 -25.84 24.64
C LYS A 161 -14.72 -26.78 24.78
N VAL A 162 -15.14 -27.42 23.68
CA VAL A 162 -16.26 -28.37 23.67
C VAL A 162 -15.94 -29.60 24.53
N HIS A 163 -14.70 -30.08 24.50
CA HIS A 163 -14.27 -31.25 25.26
C HIS A 163 -13.81 -30.93 26.70
N HIS A 164 -13.99 -29.70 27.17
CA HIS A 164 -13.59 -29.24 28.52
C HIS A 164 -12.16 -29.63 28.91
N VAL A 165 -11.24 -29.64 27.94
CA VAL A 165 -9.83 -29.92 28.22
C VAL A 165 -9.28 -28.77 29.07
N ILE A 166 -8.71 -29.10 30.22
CA ILE A 166 -8.19 -28.11 31.19
C ILE A 166 -7.07 -27.32 30.51
N SER A 167 -7.41 -26.11 30.08
CA SER A 167 -6.44 -25.14 29.58
C SER A 167 -5.91 -24.34 30.76
N PHE A 168 -4.59 -24.32 30.93
CA PHE A 168 -3.94 -23.44 31.89
C PHE A 168 -4.11 -21.99 31.41
N ALA A 169 -5.11 -21.29 31.95
CA ALA A 169 -5.22 -19.85 31.79
C ALA A 169 -4.15 -19.19 32.66
N ALA A 170 -3.25 -18.42 32.05
CA ALA A 170 -2.25 -17.69 32.83
C ALA A 170 -2.93 -16.65 33.74
N PRO A 171 -2.58 -16.58 35.03
CA PRO A 171 -3.11 -15.59 35.94
C PRO A 171 -2.54 -14.21 35.55
N GLY A 172 -3.38 -13.32 35.02
CA GLY A 172 -2.93 -12.00 34.59
C GLY A 172 -3.98 -11.14 33.89
N TYR A 173 -5.04 -11.76 33.35
CA TYR A 173 -6.19 -11.03 32.83
C TYR A 173 -7.29 -10.95 33.89
N SER A 174 -7.35 -9.83 34.63
CA SER A 174 -8.55 -9.48 35.40
C SER A 174 -9.66 -9.02 34.46
N ILE A 175 -10.91 -9.27 34.84
CA ILE A 175 -12.11 -8.84 34.09
C ILE A 175 -12.06 -7.32 33.84
N GLU A 176 -11.68 -6.55 34.86
CA GLU A 176 -11.58 -5.09 34.82
C GLU A 176 -10.57 -4.59 33.78
N ASN A 177 -9.41 -5.25 33.67
CA ASN A 177 -8.41 -4.92 32.67
C ASN A 177 -8.92 -5.23 31.25
N SER A 178 -9.60 -6.36 31.08
CA SER A 178 -10.11 -6.79 29.78
C SER A 178 -11.18 -5.87 29.22
N TYR A 179 -12.03 -5.27 30.05
CA TYR A 179 -13.08 -4.36 29.59
C TYR A 179 -12.62 -2.89 29.49
N GLY A 180 -11.68 -2.46 30.33
CA GLY A 180 -11.16 -1.09 30.29
C GLY A 180 -10.21 -0.81 29.13
N THR A 181 -9.32 -1.75 28.81
CA THR A 181 -8.27 -1.55 27.79
C THR A 181 -8.65 -2.04 26.40
N ALA A 182 -9.51 -3.05 26.28
CA ALA A 182 -9.96 -3.59 24.99
C ALA A 182 -10.58 -2.56 24.02
N PRO A 183 -11.44 -1.61 24.45
CA PRO A 183 -11.99 -0.63 23.51
C PRO A 183 -10.92 0.33 23.00
N ILE A 184 -9.94 0.69 23.84
CA ILE A 184 -8.84 1.58 23.46
C ILE A 184 -7.91 0.86 22.47
N THR A 185 -7.51 -0.38 22.75
CA THR A 185 -6.67 -1.17 21.85
C THR A 185 -7.40 -1.46 20.54
N CYS A 186 -8.68 -1.83 20.58
CA CYS A 186 -9.50 -2.01 19.39
C CYS A 186 -9.59 -0.74 18.55
N ALA A 187 -9.82 0.43 19.15
CA ALA A 187 -9.83 1.71 18.43
C ALA A 187 -8.48 2.02 17.75
N LEU A 188 -7.36 1.75 18.43
CA LEU A 188 -6.03 1.91 17.85
C LEU A 188 -5.79 0.95 16.68
N TYR A 189 -6.22 -0.31 16.77
CA TYR A 189 -6.15 -1.26 15.66
C TYR A 189 -7.05 -0.87 14.49
N ILE A 190 -8.25 -0.32 14.73
CA ILE A 190 -9.12 0.22 13.68
C ILE A 190 -8.43 1.37 12.96
N LEU A 191 -7.88 2.34 13.69
CA LEU A 191 -7.12 3.44 13.09
C LEU A 191 -5.93 2.94 12.27
N PHE A 192 -5.29 1.88 12.76
CA PHE A 192 -4.18 1.26 12.06
C PHE A 192 -4.62 0.54 10.78
N ILE A 193 -5.74 -0.19 10.79
CA ILE A 193 -6.35 -0.78 9.59
C ILE A 193 -6.70 0.31 8.56
N ILE A 194 -7.38 1.38 8.99
CA ILE A 194 -7.72 2.52 8.12
C ILE A 194 -6.46 3.10 7.50
N ARG A 195 -5.38 3.22 8.26
CA ARG A 195 -4.11 3.73 7.75
C ARG A 195 -3.46 2.79 6.73
N VAL A 196 -3.41 1.49 7.00
CA VAL A 196 -2.84 0.49 6.09
C VAL A 196 -3.61 0.47 4.77
N ILE A 197 -4.94 0.43 4.83
CA ILE A 197 -5.82 0.47 3.65
C ILE A 197 -5.68 1.80 2.92
N GLY A 198 -5.74 2.93 3.64
CA GLY A 198 -5.64 4.26 3.04
C GLY A 198 -4.30 4.48 2.33
N ARG A 199 -3.19 3.97 2.90
CA ARG A 199 -1.87 4.04 2.27
C ARG A 199 -1.78 3.13 1.05
N HIS A 200 -2.34 1.92 1.13
CA HIS A 200 -2.41 1.03 -0.02
C HIS A 200 -3.24 1.63 -1.18
N TYR A 201 -4.42 2.17 -0.88
CA TYR A 201 -5.27 2.83 -1.86
C TYR A 201 -4.58 4.03 -2.53
N ASN A 202 -3.93 4.89 -1.73
CA ASN A 202 -3.16 6.00 -2.26
C ASN A 202 -2.00 5.53 -3.16
N ASN A 203 -1.34 4.43 -2.79
CA ASN A 203 -0.28 3.86 -3.61
C ASN A 203 -0.80 3.35 -4.97
N ILE A 204 -1.97 2.70 -5.01
CA ILE A 204 -2.63 2.28 -6.26
C ILE A 204 -2.99 3.51 -7.11
N MET A 205 -3.64 4.51 -6.51
CA MET A 205 -4.04 5.73 -7.22
C MET A 205 -2.84 6.44 -7.87
N ILE A 206 -1.71 6.56 -7.14
CA ILE A 206 -0.51 7.19 -7.70
C ILE A 206 0.10 6.31 -8.81
N LEU A 207 0.06 4.98 -8.67
CA LEU A 207 0.54 4.07 -9.70
C LEU A 207 -0.29 4.21 -10.99
N GLU A 208 -1.61 4.24 -10.88
CA GLU A 208 -2.52 4.47 -12.01
C GLU A 208 -2.27 5.83 -12.68
N GLN A 209 -2.15 6.90 -11.89
CA GLN A 209 -1.80 8.23 -12.41
C GLN A 209 -0.48 8.25 -13.17
N ARG A 210 0.53 7.49 -12.73
CA ARG A 210 1.81 7.39 -13.45
C ARG A 210 1.68 6.62 -14.75
N LEU A 211 0.90 5.54 -14.76
CA LEU A 211 0.64 4.74 -15.96
C LEU A 211 -0.13 5.55 -17.01
N THR A 212 -1.14 6.31 -16.61
CA THR A 212 -1.88 7.19 -17.52
C THR A 212 -0.99 8.29 -18.09
N LEU A 213 -0.15 8.93 -17.27
CA LEU A 213 0.84 9.92 -17.75
C LEU A 213 1.87 9.32 -18.70
N GLN A 214 2.33 8.09 -18.46
CA GLN A 214 3.26 7.40 -19.37
C GLN A 214 2.62 7.11 -20.72
N LYS A 215 1.37 6.61 -20.74
CA LYS A 215 0.60 6.40 -21.97
C LYS A 215 0.42 7.72 -22.73
N GLN A 216 0.03 8.80 -22.03
CA GLN A 216 -0.12 10.13 -22.64
C GLN A 216 1.20 10.62 -23.26
N LYS A 217 2.34 10.44 -22.58
CA LYS A 217 3.65 10.81 -23.14
C LYS A 217 4.04 9.99 -24.36
N GLN A 218 3.78 8.69 -24.36
CA GLN A 218 4.03 7.82 -25.52
C GLN A 218 3.19 8.25 -26.72
N HIS A 219 1.90 8.52 -26.51
CA HIS A 219 1.02 9.03 -27.57
C HIS A 219 1.44 10.41 -28.07
N ALA A 220 1.80 11.34 -27.17
CA ALA A 220 2.32 12.65 -27.56
C ALA A 220 3.63 12.54 -28.36
N ALA A 221 4.51 11.60 -28.01
CA ALA A 221 5.73 11.34 -28.77
C ALA A 221 5.44 10.78 -30.17
N LEU A 222 4.47 9.88 -30.30
CA LEU A 222 4.01 9.36 -31.60
C LEU A 222 3.40 10.46 -32.47
N ILE A 223 2.53 11.29 -31.91
CA ILE A 223 1.95 12.45 -32.62
C ILE A 223 3.06 13.39 -33.08
N ARG A 224 4.01 13.73 -32.20
CA ARG A 224 5.14 14.58 -32.55
C ARG A 224 6.00 13.97 -33.66
N GLN A 225 6.24 12.66 -33.64
CA GLN A 225 6.99 11.97 -34.69
C GLN A 225 6.24 12.03 -36.03
N ASN A 226 4.94 11.80 -36.05
CA ASN A 226 4.12 11.88 -37.26
C ASN A 226 4.05 13.30 -37.82
N LEU A 227 3.80 14.30 -36.97
CA LEU A 227 3.83 15.72 -37.37
C LEU A 227 5.21 16.14 -37.88
N THR A 228 6.29 15.66 -37.27
CA THR A 228 7.66 15.95 -37.73
C THR A 228 7.94 15.32 -39.09
N LYS A 229 7.48 14.08 -39.32
CA LYS A 229 7.58 13.43 -40.64
C LYS A 229 6.82 14.23 -41.71
N GLN A 230 5.58 14.62 -41.43
CA GLN A 230 4.76 15.42 -42.34
C GLN A 230 5.40 16.79 -42.61
N PHE A 231 5.91 17.48 -41.58
CA PHE A 231 6.61 18.75 -41.74
C PHE A 231 7.90 18.64 -42.58
N ILE A 232 8.70 17.59 -42.38
CA ILE A 232 9.89 17.33 -43.21
C ILE A 232 9.48 17.06 -44.66
N LEU A 233 8.39 16.33 -44.88
CA LEU A 233 7.86 16.04 -46.21
C LEU A 233 7.42 17.32 -46.93
N VAL A 234 6.69 18.22 -46.25
CA VAL A 234 6.32 19.55 -46.74
C VAL A 234 7.56 20.42 -47.00
N LYS A 235 8.56 20.40 -46.12
CA LYS A 235 9.80 21.17 -46.31
C LYS A 235 10.65 20.63 -47.46
N GLY A 236 10.68 19.31 -47.66
CA GLY A 236 11.32 18.65 -48.80
C GLY A 236 10.62 18.98 -50.12
N LEU A 237 9.29 18.96 -50.14
CA LEU A 237 8.47 19.43 -51.26
C LEU A 237 8.70 20.92 -51.53
N SER A 238 8.84 21.75 -50.50
CA SER A 238 9.13 23.19 -50.62
C SER A 238 10.53 23.47 -51.19
N ARG A 239 11.56 22.70 -50.80
CA ARG A 239 12.92 22.82 -51.38
C ARG A 239 13.00 22.30 -52.83
N SER A 240 12.22 21.28 -53.17
CA SER A 240 12.03 20.81 -54.56
C SER A 240 11.07 21.70 -55.35
N GLY A 241 10.30 22.55 -54.64
CA GLY A 241 9.21 23.35 -55.16
C GLY A 241 9.63 24.55 -55.99
N LYS A 242 10.90 24.95 -56.02
CA LYS A 242 11.33 26.03 -56.93
C LYS A 242 11.17 25.69 -58.41
N THR A 243 11.10 24.40 -58.77
CA THR A 243 10.89 23.96 -60.16
C THR A 243 9.52 23.35 -60.42
N LYS A 244 8.81 22.84 -59.39
CA LYS A 244 7.48 22.20 -59.53
C LYS A 244 6.27 23.03 -59.08
N TYR A 245 6.46 24.21 -58.45
CA TYR A 245 5.32 25.09 -58.11
C TYR A 245 4.56 25.60 -59.34
N LEU A 246 5.13 25.50 -60.54
CA LEU A 246 4.46 25.86 -61.80
C LEU A 246 3.49 24.79 -62.34
N GLU A 247 3.53 23.54 -61.85
CA GLU A 247 2.81 22.40 -62.48
C GLU A 247 1.52 21.96 -61.77
N GLY A 248 0.92 22.78 -60.89
CA GLY A 248 -0.47 22.54 -60.44
C GLY A 248 -0.66 21.44 -59.38
N ASN A 249 0.33 21.19 -58.53
CA ASN A 249 0.25 20.16 -57.49
C ASN A 249 -0.41 20.65 -56.16
N LEU A 250 -1.48 21.45 -56.28
CA LEU A 250 -2.23 22.03 -55.15
C LEU A 250 -2.94 20.96 -54.32
N GLU A 251 -3.45 19.91 -54.97
CA GLU A 251 -4.19 18.82 -54.32
C GLU A 251 -3.33 18.03 -53.31
N LEU A 252 -2.03 17.89 -53.56
CA LEU A 252 -1.12 17.13 -52.69
C LEU A 252 -0.73 17.92 -51.43
N LEU A 253 -0.71 19.25 -51.53
CA LEU A 253 -0.55 20.15 -50.39
C LEU A 253 -1.82 20.18 -49.54
N GLU A 254 -2.98 20.22 -50.18
CA GLU A 254 -4.30 20.21 -49.55
C GLU A 254 -4.58 18.88 -48.84
N ALA A 255 -4.20 17.75 -49.45
CA ALA A 255 -4.25 16.42 -48.82
C ALA A 255 -3.33 16.31 -47.58
N CYS A 256 -2.18 16.99 -47.60
CA CYS A 256 -1.27 17.00 -46.46
C CYS A 256 -1.78 17.89 -45.32
N LEU A 257 -2.38 19.04 -45.65
CA LEU A 257 -3.00 19.94 -44.68
C LEU A 257 -4.24 19.31 -44.03
N THR A 258 -5.11 18.66 -44.81
CA THR A 258 -6.28 17.94 -44.30
C THR A 258 -5.90 16.75 -43.41
N GLU A 259 -4.82 16.03 -43.72
CA GLU A 259 -4.34 14.97 -42.83
C GLU A 259 -3.71 15.53 -41.53
N ILE A 260 -3.04 16.68 -41.58
CA ILE A 260 -2.56 17.38 -40.37
C ILE A 260 -3.75 17.84 -39.51
N GLU A 261 -4.77 18.40 -40.14
CA GLU A 261 -6.00 18.85 -39.47
C GLU A 261 -6.71 17.67 -38.80
N LYS A 262 -6.85 16.54 -39.50
CA LYS A 262 -7.44 15.30 -38.96
C LYS A 262 -6.64 14.74 -37.78
N GLN A 263 -5.31 14.77 -37.83
CA GLN A 263 -4.46 14.32 -36.71
C GLN A 263 -4.59 15.26 -35.49
N CYS A 264 -4.76 16.58 -35.72
CA CYS A 264 -5.04 17.55 -34.66
C CYS A 264 -6.44 17.38 -34.07
N GLU A 265 -7.44 17.16 -34.90
CA GLU A 265 -8.84 16.96 -34.49
C GLU A 265 -8.98 15.68 -33.65
N THR A 266 -8.33 14.58 -34.08
CA THR A 266 -8.25 13.34 -33.30
C THR A 266 -7.58 13.54 -31.94
N ALA A 267 -6.55 14.39 -31.86
CA ALA A 267 -5.88 14.72 -30.60
C ALA A 267 -6.75 15.59 -29.68
N ILE A 268 -7.54 16.52 -30.24
CA ILE A 268 -8.49 17.35 -29.52
C ILE A 268 -9.64 16.51 -28.94
N ASP A 269 -10.19 15.61 -29.75
CA ASP A 269 -11.32 14.76 -29.35
C ASP A 269 -10.92 13.80 -28.21
N LEU A 270 -9.67 13.31 -28.23
CA LEU A 270 -9.10 12.51 -27.13
C LEU A 270 -8.84 13.32 -25.85
N LEU A 271 -8.44 14.59 -25.97
CA LEU A 271 -8.31 15.49 -24.81
C LEU A 271 -9.69 15.77 -24.20
N GLN A 272 -10.72 15.97 -25.02
CA GLN A 272 -12.10 16.16 -24.57
C GLN A 272 -12.70 14.88 -23.97
N HIS A 273 -12.46 13.71 -24.57
CA HIS A 273 -12.86 12.43 -23.99
C HIS A 273 -12.18 12.17 -22.64
N THR A 274 -10.89 12.51 -22.51
CA THR A 274 -10.18 12.42 -21.23
C THR A 274 -10.78 13.37 -20.18
N HIS A 275 -11.16 14.59 -20.58
CA HIS A 275 -11.83 15.54 -19.69
C HIS A 275 -13.23 15.06 -19.25
N LYS A 276 -14.04 14.51 -20.16
CA LYS A 276 -15.35 13.92 -19.84
C LYS A 276 -15.23 12.67 -18.96
N THR A 277 -14.19 11.85 -19.15
CA THR A 277 -13.97 10.66 -18.29
C THR A 277 -13.61 11.07 -16.86
N LEU A 278 -12.85 12.15 -16.69
CA LEU A 278 -12.54 12.76 -15.39
C LEU A 278 -13.77 13.42 -14.74
N GLU A 279 -14.69 14.02 -15.51
CA GLU A 279 -15.95 14.57 -15.01
C GLU A 279 -16.96 13.48 -14.61
N VAL A 280 -17.06 12.39 -15.38
CA VAL A 280 -17.94 11.24 -15.06
C VAL A 280 -17.44 10.48 -13.83
N GLU A 281 -16.12 10.36 -13.63
CA GLU A 281 -15.55 9.81 -12.38
C GLU A 281 -15.70 10.77 -11.19
N SER A 282 -15.69 12.08 -11.41
CA SER A 282 -16.02 13.09 -10.38
C SER A 282 -17.49 13.01 -9.97
N ASN A 283 -18.40 12.76 -10.91
CA ASN A 283 -19.85 12.70 -10.64
C ASN A 283 -20.30 11.33 -10.09
N LYS A 284 -19.54 10.25 -10.31
CA LYS A 284 -19.75 8.95 -9.64
C LYS A 284 -19.17 8.86 -8.22
N LYS A 285 -18.33 9.81 -7.80
CA LYS A 285 -17.71 9.86 -6.46
C LYS A 285 -18.44 10.76 -5.46
N ALA A 286 -19.61 11.29 -5.80
CA ALA A 286 -20.53 11.88 -4.83
C ALA A 286 -21.60 10.84 -4.47
N PRO A 287 -21.44 10.05 -3.39
CA PRO A 287 -22.57 9.33 -2.83
C PRO A 287 -23.46 10.30 -2.05
N HIS A 288 -24.76 10.20 -2.30
CA HIS A 288 -25.78 10.41 -1.27
C HIS A 288 -25.50 9.52 -0.04
#